data_AF-A0A369H1C1-F1
#
_entry.id   AF-A0A369H1C1-F1
#
_cell.length_a   1.000
_cell.length_b   1.000
_cell.length_c   1.000
_cell.angle_alpha   90.00
_cell.angle_beta   90.00
_cell.angle_gamma   90.00
#
_symmetry.space_group_name_H-M   'P 1'
#
loop_
_entity.id
_entity.type
_entity.pdbx_description
1 polymer ?
#
loop_
_entity_poly.entity_id
_entity_poly.type
_entity_poly.pdbx_seq_one_letter_code
_entity_poly.pdbx_strand_id
1 'polypeptide(L)'
;MFALELKAELAGVTKLRPIDTKESPFWYMFKVQCTSCRETHSNFVGVNRFEANEMSGSRGEANFVWRCKNCKRESSASIKSAPVPYEHAEPPKAQRILEFDCRGLEFTEFMPEGQWLADGIDSGTKFTGIELVEGEWFDYDEKAGEETRYSTAMNSDQLAAKFDFLTDAAHLLRSSAPETSAHLMRHRSDLMSVAGVPQSQLQRQHVCSACGHIMVPGKGTTVKLETIRARKRRAKPSEAQRRFQIITCGRCERPTRIPLDNPGPSTKTARTKTHSKAKGKTTEPCEAPKKSANASSKQRAKDRKAGLQALLSRQQPNGRSSLTLTDFMKR
;
A
#
# COMPACT_ATOMS: atom_id res chain seq x y z
N MET A 1 -28.68 4.90 -10.48
CA MET A 1 -28.96 3.45 -10.52
C MET A 1 -27.70 2.72 -10.10
N PHE A 2 -27.80 1.94 -9.04
CA PHE A 2 -26.70 1.19 -8.44
C PHE A 2 -27.01 -0.30 -8.58
N ALA A 3 -26.01 -1.11 -8.92
CA ALA A 3 -26.16 -2.55 -9.02
C ALA A 3 -25.22 -3.22 -8.02
N LEU A 4 -25.76 -4.12 -7.20
CA LEU A 4 -24.97 -4.96 -6.32
C LEU A 4 -24.45 -6.15 -7.12
N GLU A 5 -23.14 -6.24 -7.25
CA GLU A 5 -22.46 -7.35 -7.92
C GLU A 5 -21.86 -8.28 -6.87
N LEU A 6 -22.19 -9.55 -6.96
CA LEU A 6 -21.62 -10.59 -6.12
C LEU A 6 -20.57 -11.35 -6.91
N LYS A 7 -19.41 -11.57 -6.30
CA LYS A 7 -18.37 -12.45 -6.81
C LYS A 7 -17.94 -13.38 -5.68
N ALA A 8 -18.18 -14.66 -5.89
CA ALA A 8 -17.85 -15.68 -4.91
C ALA A 8 -17.42 -16.99 -5.57
N GLU A 9 -16.57 -17.72 -4.86
CA GLU A 9 -16.18 -19.08 -5.21
C GLU A 9 -17.14 -20.04 -4.53
N LEU A 10 -17.82 -20.84 -5.34
CA LEU A 10 -18.77 -21.86 -4.90
C LEU A 10 -18.17 -23.22 -5.21
N ALA A 11 -18.09 -24.13 -4.24
CA ALA A 11 -17.78 -25.54 -4.51
C ALA A 11 -18.89 -26.43 -3.93
N GLY A 12 -19.39 -27.36 -4.75
CA GLY A 12 -20.51 -28.24 -4.40
C GLY A 12 -21.89 -27.57 -4.32
N VAL A 13 -21.96 -26.23 -4.41
CA VAL A 13 -23.21 -25.44 -4.32
C VAL A 13 -23.45 -24.52 -5.51
N THR A 14 -24.71 -24.26 -5.81
CA THR A 14 -25.19 -23.36 -6.87
C THR A 14 -26.44 -22.58 -6.42
N LYS A 15 -26.88 -21.63 -7.26
CA LYS A 15 -28.09 -20.80 -7.06
C LYS A 15 -28.16 -20.07 -5.72
N LEU A 16 -27.02 -19.55 -5.27
CA LEU A 16 -26.92 -18.81 -4.01
C LEU A 16 -27.78 -17.54 -4.08
N ARG A 17 -28.68 -17.37 -3.10
CA ARG A 17 -29.56 -16.20 -3.00
C ARG A 17 -29.96 -15.92 -1.55
N PRO A 18 -30.22 -14.65 -1.17
CA PRO A 18 -30.76 -14.33 0.14
C PRO A 18 -32.22 -14.82 0.27
N ILE A 19 -32.65 -15.14 1.49
CA ILE A 19 -34.07 -15.41 1.79
C ILE A 19 -34.83 -14.08 1.80
N ASP A 20 -35.32 -13.66 0.63
CA ASP A 20 -36.11 -12.43 0.47
C ASP A 20 -37.59 -12.77 0.20
N THR A 21 -38.30 -13.21 1.25
CA THR A 21 -39.74 -13.51 1.17
C THR A 21 -40.55 -12.48 1.94
N LYS A 22 -41.87 -12.40 1.67
CA LYS A 22 -42.75 -11.47 2.41
C LYS A 22 -42.89 -11.84 3.89
N GLU A 23 -42.70 -13.12 4.21
CA GLU A 23 -42.80 -13.68 5.57
C GLU A 23 -41.49 -13.50 6.36
N SER A 24 -40.36 -13.64 5.68
CA SER A 24 -39.01 -13.38 6.18
C SER A 24 -38.27 -12.44 5.21
N PRO A 25 -38.45 -11.11 5.36
CA PRO A 25 -37.81 -10.16 4.47
C PRO A 25 -36.31 -10.05 4.76
N PHE A 26 -35.51 -9.97 3.71
CA PHE A 26 -34.07 -9.81 3.85
C PHE A 26 -33.70 -8.35 4.09
N TRP A 27 -32.84 -8.11 5.08
CA TRP A 27 -32.31 -6.79 5.37
C TRP A 27 -30.96 -6.60 4.68
N TYR A 28 -30.94 -5.82 3.60
CA TYR A 28 -29.70 -5.50 2.91
C TYR A 28 -28.98 -4.37 3.65
N MET A 29 -27.89 -4.71 4.34
CA MET A 29 -27.14 -3.76 5.18
C MET A 29 -26.04 -3.07 4.37
N PHE A 30 -26.11 -1.74 4.26
CA PHE A 30 -25.11 -0.95 3.54
C PHE A 30 -24.57 0.22 4.34
N LYS A 31 -23.33 0.63 4.06
CA LYS A 31 -22.89 2.01 4.35
C LYS A 31 -23.34 2.94 3.24
N VAL A 32 -23.82 4.10 3.66
CA VAL A 32 -24.37 5.13 2.77
C VAL A 32 -23.52 6.38 2.80
N GLN A 33 -23.21 6.90 1.62
CA GLN A 33 -22.60 8.20 1.42
C GLN A 33 -23.61 9.18 0.81
N CYS A 34 -23.73 10.37 1.40
CA CYS A 34 -24.59 11.41 0.84
C CYS A 34 -23.93 12.06 -0.37
N THR A 35 -24.60 12.11 -1.52
CA THR A 35 -24.02 12.71 -2.74
C THR A 35 -23.89 14.24 -2.64
N SER A 36 -24.66 14.86 -1.76
CA SER A 36 -24.69 16.32 -1.59
C SER A 36 -23.55 16.88 -0.76
N CYS A 37 -23.18 16.22 0.34
CA CYS A 37 -22.11 16.68 1.24
C CYS A 37 -20.93 15.71 1.34
N ARG A 38 -21.02 14.54 0.68
CA ARG A 38 -20.02 13.47 0.66
C ARG A 38 -19.71 12.84 2.02
N GLU A 39 -20.54 13.11 3.03
CA GLU A 39 -20.45 12.49 4.34
C GLU A 39 -20.92 11.02 4.27
N THR A 40 -20.12 10.13 4.84
CA THR A 40 -20.45 8.69 4.97
C THR A 40 -21.00 8.42 6.36
N HIS A 41 -22.13 7.72 6.46
CA HIS A 41 -22.70 7.35 7.74
C HIS A 41 -21.85 6.28 8.45
N SER A 42 -21.64 6.43 9.75
CA SER A 42 -20.79 5.51 10.53
C SER A 42 -21.40 4.11 10.69
N ASN A 43 -22.73 4.02 10.76
CA ASN A 43 -23.44 2.77 10.99
C ASN A 43 -24.00 2.24 9.67
N PHE A 44 -24.07 0.91 9.55
CA PHE A 44 -24.80 0.26 8.47
C PHE A 44 -26.30 0.56 8.59
N VAL A 45 -26.94 0.80 7.45
CA VAL A 45 -28.38 0.98 7.35
C VAL A 45 -28.97 -0.17 6.55
N GLY A 46 -30.09 -0.71 7.03
CA GLY A 46 -30.83 -1.77 6.36
C GLY A 46 -31.79 -1.20 5.33
N VAL A 47 -31.82 -1.81 4.15
CA VAL A 47 -32.85 -1.58 3.13
C VAL A 47 -33.60 -2.88 2.92
N ASN A 48 -34.93 -2.82 2.97
CA ASN A 48 -35.81 -3.97 2.80
C ASN A 48 -36.73 -3.74 1.59
N ARG A 49 -36.89 -4.78 0.75
CA ARG A 49 -37.69 -4.69 -0.48
C ARG A 49 -39.19 -4.51 -0.24
N PHE A 50 -39.70 -5.00 0.89
CA PHE A 50 -41.13 -4.95 1.21
C PHE A 50 -41.50 -3.73 2.06
N GLU A 51 -40.51 -2.98 2.54
CA GLU A 51 -40.75 -1.74 3.26
C GLU A 51 -41.19 -0.66 2.28
N ALA A 52 -42.20 0.13 2.64
CA ALA A 52 -42.69 1.24 1.84
C ALA A 52 -42.83 2.46 2.75
N ASN A 53 -41.94 3.42 2.53
CA ASN A 53 -41.86 4.66 3.29
C ASN A 53 -42.26 5.83 2.38
N GLU A 54 -43.12 6.71 2.89
CA GLU A 54 -43.55 7.91 2.18
C GLU A 54 -42.40 8.93 2.09
N MET A 55 -42.16 9.46 0.89
CA MET A 55 -41.14 10.48 0.68
C MET A 55 -41.69 11.88 0.96
N SER A 56 -40.98 12.71 1.71
CA SER A 56 -41.44 14.08 1.96
C SER A 56 -41.31 14.93 0.68
N GLY A 57 -42.41 15.59 0.30
CA GLY A 57 -42.45 16.49 -0.86
C GLY A 57 -42.72 15.82 -2.22
N SER A 58 -43.00 14.51 -2.27
CA SER A 58 -43.46 13.84 -3.50
C SER A 58 -44.55 12.80 -3.19
N ARG A 59 -45.36 12.41 -4.18
CA ARG A 59 -46.35 11.32 -4.03
C ARG A 59 -45.74 9.91 -4.19
N GLY A 60 -44.41 9.79 -4.15
CA GLY A 60 -43.71 8.53 -4.34
C GLY A 60 -43.46 7.82 -3.02
N GLU A 61 -43.58 6.50 -3.03
CA GLU A 61 -43.11 5.61 -1.96
C GLU A 61 -41.71 5.10 -2.34
N ALA A 62 -40.85 4.94 -1.33
CA ALA A 62 -39.53 4.35 -1.49
C ALA A 62 -39.27 3.34 -0.39
N ASN A 63 -38.41 2.36 -0.66
CA ASN A 63 -38.09 1.33 0.33
C ASN A 63 -37.30 1.90 1.52
N PHE A 64 -36.44 2.87 1.25
CA PHE A 64 -35.60 3.52 2.25
C PHE A 64 -35.64 5.03 2.04
N VAL A 65 -35.92 5.76 3.11
CA VAL A 65 -35.87 7.24 3.14
C VAL A 65 -34.97 7.64 4.30
N TRP A 66 -33.95 8.44 3.99
CA TRP A 66 -32.95 8.86 4.96
C TRP A 66 -32.64 10.35 4.82
N ARG A 67 -32.56 11.04 5.96
CA ARG A 67 -32.14 12.43 6.03
C ARG A 67 -30.70 12.53 6.53
N CYS A 68 -29.83 13.12 5.72
CA CYS A 68 -28.43 13.30 6.09
C CYS A 68 -28.29 14.21 7.32
N LYS A 69 -27.58 13.77 8.36
CA LYS A 69 -27.37 14.55 9.59
C LYS A 69 -26.58 15.84 9.36
N ASN A 70 -25.68 15.84 8.36
CA ASN A 70 -24.83 16.98 8.04
C ASN A 70 -25.57 18.05 7.23
N CYS A 71 -26.02 17.70 6.01
CA CYS A 71 -26.65 18.68 5.10
C CYS A 71 -28.17 18.76 5.20
N LYS A 72 -28.82 17.93 6.03
CA LYS A 72 -30.27 17.85 6.25
C LYS A 72 -31.12 17.57 5.00
N ARG A 73 -30.49 17.24 3.87
CA ARG A 73 -31.20 16.81 2.65
C ARG A 73 -31.72 15.39 2.83
N GLU A 74 -32.90 15.16 2.29
CA GLU A 74 -33.53 13.86 2.23
C GLU A 74 -33.04 13.11 1.00
N SER A 75 -32.85 11.81 1.15
CA SER A 75 -32.38 10.89 0.12
C SER A 75 -33.23 9.63 0.21
N SER A 76 -33.43 8.97 -0.92
CA SER A 76 -34.23 7.76 -0.97
C SER A 76 -33.55 6.68 -1.81
N ALA A 77 -33.86 5.42 -1.49
CA ALA A 77 -33.46 4.27 -2.26
C ALA A 77 -34.64 3.29 -2.40
N SER A 78 -34.77 2.69 -3.58
CA SER A 78 -35.78 1.65 -3.84
C SER A 78 -35.17 0.46 -4.58
N ILE A 79 -35.63 -0.75 -4.26
CA ILE A 79 -35.18 -2.00 -4.87
C ILE A 79 -36.12 -2.31 -6.04
N LYS A 80 -35.57 -2.47 -7.25
CA LYS A 80 -36.39 -2.63 -8.48
C LYS A 80 -36.86 -4.07 -8.70
N SER A 81 -36.04 -5.05 -8.38
CA SER A 81 -36.27 -6.46 -8.73
C SER A 81 -35.99 -7.40 -7.57
N ALA A 82 -36.45 -8.65 -7.71
CA ALA A 82 -36.05 -9.74 -6.82
C ALA A 82 -34.56 -10.07 -6.97
N PRO A 83 -33.90 -10.56 -5.92
CA PRO A 83 -32.52 -11.00 -6.01
C PRO A 83 -32.37 -12.13 -7.04
N VAL A 84 -31.44 -11.94 -7.97
CA VAL A 84 -31.09 -12.94 -8.98
C VAL A 84 -30.19 -14.00 -8.34
N PRO A 85 -30.49 -15.30 -8.47
CA PRO A 85 -29.63 -16.35 -7.96
C PRO A 85 -28.23 -16.32 -8.59
N TYR A 86 -27.19 -16.43 -7.78
CA TYR A 86 -25.80 -16.53 -8.22
C TYR A 86 -25.50 -17.99 -8.60
N GLU A 87 -25.22 -18.23 -9.88
CA GLU A 87 -24.93 -19.56 -10.39
C GLU A 87 -23.45 -19.92 -10.21
N HIS A 88 -23.17 -21.22 -10.02
CA HIS A 88 -21.80 -21.71 -10.01
C HIS A 88 -21.14 -21.49 -11.37
N ALA A 89 -19.96 -20.89 -11.36
CA ALA A 89 -19.14 -20.68 -12.54
C ALA A 89 -17.65 -20.81 -12.20
N GLU A 90 -16.93 -21.60 -13.00
CA GLU A 90 -15.48 -21.76 -12.91
C GLU A 90 -14.84 -21.20 -14.20
N PRO A 91 -14.12 -20.06 -14.16
CA PRO A 91 -13.73 -19.23 -13.01
C PRO A 91 -14.86 -18.34 -12.44
N PRO A 92 -14.74 -17.85 -11.18
CA PRO A 92 -15.74 -16.99 -10.55
C PRO A 92 -15.96 -15.68 -11.31
N LYS A 93 -17.19 -15.47 -11.79
CA LYS A 93 -17.59 -14.26 -12.52
C LYS A 93 -18.43 -13.36 -11.63
N ALA A 94 -18.16 -12.05 -11.66
CA ALA A 94 -19.03 -11.09 -10.99
C ALA A 94 -20.40 -11.07 -11.69
N GLN A 95 -21.47 -11.26 -10.91
CA GLN A 95 -22.84 -11.23 -11.42
C GLN A 95 -23.67 -10.22 -10.62
N ARG A 96 -24.52 -9.49 -11.33
CA ARG A 96 -25.47 -8.55 -10.73
C ARG A 96 -26.58 -9.32 -10.05
N ILE A 97 -26.65 -9.20 -8.72
CA ILE A 97 -27.67 -9.88 -7.92
C ILE A 97 -28.88 -8.98 -7.65
N LEU A 98 -28.68 -7.66 -7.53
CA LEU A 98 -29.76 -6.74 -7.16
C LEU A 98 -29.56 -5.34 -7.74
N GLU A 99 -30.65 -4.68 -8.11
CA GLU A 99 -30.64 -3.33 -8.66
C GLU A 99 -31.40 -2.33 -7.78
N PHE A 100 -30.74 -1.22 -7.49
CA PHE A 100 -31.24 -0.13 -6.65
C PHE A 100 -31.42 1.17 -7.44
N ASP A 101 -32.54 1.85 -7.24
CA ASP A 101 -32.74 3.25 -7.63
C ASP A 101 -32.41 4.17 -6.45
N CYS A 102 -31.17 4.67 -6.39
CA CYS A 102 -30.72 5.58 -5.35
C CYS A 102 -30.83 7.04 -5.82
N ARG A 103 -31.38 7.91 -4.97
CA ARG A 103 -31.52 9.36 -5.18
C ARG A 103 -30.98 10.11 -3.97
N GLY A 104 -29.95 10.95 -4.18
CA GLY A 104 -29.32 11.74 -3.12
C GLY A 104 -28.31 10.97 -2.25
N LEU A 105 -28.16 9.66 -2.48
CA LEU A 105 -27.24 8.78 -1.76
C LEU A 105 -26.59 7.76 -2.69
N GLU A 106 -25.42 7.26 -2.26
CA GLU A 106 -24.69 6.16 -2.89
C GLU A 106 -24.31 5.12 -1.83
N PHE A 107 -24.33 3.84 -2.18
CA PHE A 107 -23.89 2.75 -1.31
C PHE A 107 -22.41 2.50 -1.51
N THR A 108 -21.65 2.45 -0.42
CA THR A 108 -20.18 2.30 -0.45
C THR A 108 -19.72 0.90 -0.06
N GLU A 109 -20.39 0.29 0.92
CA GLU A 109 -20.00 -1.00 1.48
C GLU A 109 -21.25 -1.82 1.75
N PHE A 110 -21.21 -3.12 1.43
CA PHE A 110 -22.29 -4.07 1.66
C PHE A 110 -21.86 -5.10 2.70
N MET A 111 -22.73 -5.34 3.67
CA MET A 111 -22.54 -6.39 4.66
C MET A 111 -23.57 -7.50 4.38
N PRO A 112 -23.14 -8.68 3.89
CA PRO A 112 -24.02 -9.80 3.56
C PRO A 112 -24.50 -10.55 4.82
N GLU A 113 -24.96 -9.81 5.82
CA GLU A 113 -25.50 -10.37 7.06
C GLU A 113 -26.94 -10.86 6.83
N GLY A 114 -27.25 -12.05 7.32
CA GLY A 114 -28.57 -12.66 7.21
C GLY A 114 -28.52 -14.07 6.65
N GLN A 115 -29.70 -14.64 6.41
CA GLN A 115 -29.86 -16.02 5.98
C GLN A 115 -29.86 -16.14 4.46
N TRP A 116 -28.96 -16.97 3.95
CA TRP A 116 -28.86 -17.31 2.54
C TRP A 116 -29.33 -18.74 2.27
N LEU A 117 -29.68 -18.98 1.01
CA LEU A 117 -30.05 -20.28 0.45
C LEU A 117 -29.10 -20.64 -0.67
N ALA A 118 -28.69 -21.90 -0.71
CA ALA A 118 -28.01 -22.49 -1.85
C ALA A 118 -28.55 -23.89 -2.12
N ASP A 119 -28.40 -24.35 -3.36
CA ASP A 119 -28.78 -25.69 -3.78
C ASP A 119 -27.50 -26.47 -4.09
N GLY A 120 -27.38 -27.72 -3.64
CA GLY A 120 -26.27 -28.61 -4.01
C GLY A 120 -26.27 -28.89 -5.52
N ILE A 121 -25.08 -28.89 -6.13
CA ILE A 121 -24.93 -29.02 -7.59
C ILE A 121 -25.47 -30.38 -8.07
N ASP A 122 -25.04 -31.47 -7.43
CA ASP A 122 -25.32 -32.84 -7.87
C ASP A 122 -26.49 -33.49 -7.12
N SER A 123 -26.67 -33.14 -5.86
CA SER A 123 -27.69 -33.74 -4.98
C SER A 123 -29.05 -33.04 -5.03
N GLY A 124 -29.07 -31.76 -5.44
CA GLY A 124 -30.21 -30.87 -5.24
C GLY A 124 -30.60 -30.65 -3.77
N THR A 125 -29.71 -30.95 -2.81
CA THR A 125 -29.90 -30.67 -1.39
C THR A 125 -30.04 -29.16 -1.19
N LYS A 126 -31.09 -28.72 -0.50
CA LYS A 126 -31.31 -27.30 -0.23
C LYS A 126 -30.64 -26.95 1.10
N PHE A 127 -29.62 -26.13 1.04
CA PHE A 127 -28.97 -25.57 2.21
C PHE A 127 -29.73 -24.31 2.65
N THR A 128 -30.26 -24.34 3.87
CA THR A 128 -31.04 -23.24 4.46
C THR A 128 -30.33 -22.66 5.66
N GLY A 129 -30.37 -21.34 5.84
CA GLY A 129 -29.75 -20.69 7.00
C GLY A 129 -28.24 -20.55 6.87
N ILE A 130 -27.75 -20.37 5.64
CA ILE A 130 -26.34 -20.08 5.39
C ILE A 130 -26.03 -18.69 5.95
N GLU A 131 -25.22 -18.63 6.99
CA GLU A 131 -24.71 -17.40 7.58
C GLU A 131 -23.22 -17.26 7.26
N LEU A 132 -22.86 -16.13 6.65
CA LEU A 132 -21.47 -15.84 6.27
C LEU A 132 -20.73 -15.27 7.48
N VAL A 133 -20.04 -16.13 8.22
CA VAL A 133 -19.10 -15.66 9.24
C VAL A 133 -17.77 -15.38 8.55
N GLU A 134 -17.30 -14.13 8.60
CA GLU A 134 -16.04 -13.71 7.96
C GLU A 134 -15.97 -13.92 6.42
N GLY A 135 -17.13 -14.04 5.77
CA GLY A 135 -17.22 -14.19 4.32
C GLY A 135 -16.95 -15.61 3.81
N GLU A 136 -16.90 -16.60 4.69
CA GLU A 136 -16.75 -18.03 4.38
C GLU A 136 -17.88 -18.85 5.02
N TRP A 137 -18.21 -19.97 4.38
CA TRP A 137 -19.16 -20.97 4.89
C TRP A 137 -18.74 -22.36 4.41
N PHE A 138 -18.87 -23.35 5.28
CA PHE A 138 -18.55 -24.75 5.02
C PHE A 138 -19.66 -25.62 5.56
N ASP A 139 -20.06 -26.61 4.77
CA ASP A 139 -21.02 -27.64 5.15
C ASP A 139 -20.76 -28.91 4.35
N TYR A 140 -21.41 -30.00 4.70
CA TYR A 140 -21.20 -31.30 4.08
C TYR A 140 -22.49 -31.80 3.43
N ASP A 141 -22.42 -32.12 2.14
CA ASP A 141 -23.55 -32.72 1.45
C ASP A 141 -23.51 -34.24 1.61
N GLU A 142 -24.25 -34.75 2.61
CA GLU A 142 -24.32 -36.20 2.88
C GLU A 142 -24.82 -37.01 1.67
N LYS A 143 -25.60 -36.41 0.76
CA LYS A 143 -26.13 -37.12 -0.41
C LYS A 143 -25.13 -37.19 -1.55
N ALA A 144 -24.32 -36.16 -1.73
CA ALA A 144 -23.23 -36.16 -2.71
C ALA A 144 -21.96 -36.82 -2.15
N GLY A 145 -21.84 -36.92 -0.83
CA GLY A 145 -20.60 -37.36 -0.17
C GLY A 145 -19.46 -36.34 -0.30
N GLU A 146 -19.77 -35.09 -0.61
CA GLU A 146 -18.81 -34.03 -0.92
C GLU A 146 -18.91 -32.84 0.04
N GLU A 147 -17.78 -32.16 0.24
CA GLU A 147 -17.72 -30.92 1.00
C GLU A 147 -18.26 -29.77 0.16
N THR A 148 -19.20 -29.03 0.73
CA THR A 148 -19.70 -27.79 0.16
C THR A 148 -19.02 -26.61 0.82
N ARG A 149 -18.52 -25.69 0.00
CA ARG A 149 -17.91 -24.46 0.50
C ARG A 149 -18.36 -23.27 -0.30
N TYR A 150 -18.41 -22.16 0.40
CA TYR A 150 -18.65 -20.86 -0.18
C TYR A 150 -17.65 -19.87 0.40
N SER A 151 -16.94 -19.16 -0.47
CA SER A 151 -16.09 -18.05 -0.07
C SER A 151 -16.37 -16.83 -0.92
N THR A 152 -16.69 -15.73 -0.26
CA THR A 152 -16.68 -14.42 -0.92
C THR A 152 -15.24 -14.02 -1.19
N ALA A 153 -15.00 -13.33 -2.31
CA ALA A 153 -13.72 -12.68 -2.50
C ALA A 153 -13.54 -11.68 -1.35
N MET A 154 -12.64 -11.99 -0.40
CA MET A 154 -12.46 -11.22 0.84
C MET A 154 -12.55 -9.72 0.59
N ASN A 155 -13.39 -9.03 1.36
CA ASN A 155 -13.49 -7.58 1.34
C ASN A 155 -12.09 -6.97 1.45
N SER A 156 -11.72 -6.11 0.50
CA SER A 156 -10.40 -5.44 0.46
C SER A 156 -10.05 -4.80 1.80
N ASP A 157 -11.05 -4.26 2.49
CA ASP A 157 -10.91 -3.50 3.72
C ASP A 157 -10.66 -4.42 4.93
N GLN A 158 -11.31 -5.58 4.97
CA GLN A 158 -11.04 -6.60 5.98
C GLN A 158 -9.68 -7.25 5.78
N LEU A 159 -9.30 -7.50 4.53
CA LEU A 159 -7.99 -8.03 4.18
C LEU A 159 -6.87 -7.04 4.57
N ALA A 160 -7.08 -5.74 4.32
CA ALA A 160 -6.16 -4.69 4.76
C ALA A 160 -6.04 -4.66 6.29
N ALA A 161 -7.16 -4.65 7.02
CA ALA A 161 -7.15 -4.67 8.49
C ALA A 161 -6.42 -5.90 9.05
N LYS A 162 -6.61 -7.07 8.43
CA LYS A 162 -5.91 -8.31 8.79
C LYS A 162 -4.40 -8.19 8.54
N PHE A 163 -3.99 -7.57 7.44
CA PHE A 163 -2.58 -7.31 7.15
C PHE A 163 -1.95 -6.33 8.14
N ASP A 164 -2.67 -5.31 8.59
CA ASP A 164 -2.20 -4.34 9.58
C ASP A 164 -2.05 -5.00 10.94
N PHE A 165 -3.07 -5.74 11.39
CA PHE A 165 -3.02 -6.52 12.63
C PHE A 165 -1.82 -7.48 12.67
N LEU A 166 -1.61 -8.26 11.60
CA LEU A 166 -0.48 -9.19 11.52
C LEU A 166 0.87 -8.46 11.55
N THR A 167 0.94 -7.27 10.94
CA THR A 167 2.15 -6.43 10.93
C THR A 167 2.43 -5.94 12.35
N ASP A 168 1.45 -5.35 13.01
CA ASP A 168 1.61 -4.77 14.35
C ASP A 168 1.93 -5.84 15.40
N ALA A 169 1.21 -6.96 15.39
CA ALA A 169 1.47 -8.09 16.27
C ALA A 169 2.89 -8.65 16.09
N ALA A 170 3.35 -8.77 14.83
CA ALA A 170 4.71 -9.23 14.55
C ALA A 170 5.77 -8.23 15.04
N HIS A 171 5.54 -6.93 14.90
CA HIS A 171 6.46 -5.91 15.38
C HIS A 171 6.53 -5.85 16.91
N LEU A 172 5.40 -6.01 17.60
CA LEU A 172 5.33 -6.10 19.07
C LEU A 172 6.12 -7.30 19.61
N LEU A 173 5.94 -8.47 19.00
CA LEU A 173 6.57 -9.71 19.43
C LEU A 173 8.03 -9.87 18.98
N ARG A 174 8.56 -8.95 18.16
CA ARG A 174 9.86 -9.10 17.51
C ARG A 174 11.02 -9.32 18.48
N SER A 175 10.99 -8.67 19.65
CA SER A 175 12.08 -8.72 20.63
C SER A 175 11.95 -9.89 21.61
N SER A 176 10.72 -10.18 22.05
CA SER A 176 10.43 -11.23 23.03
C SER A 176 10.30 -12.62 22.40
N ALA A 177 9.75 -12.70 21.19
CA ALA A 177 9.49 -13.93 20.46
C ALA A 177 9.75 -13.75 18.94
N PRO A 178 11.03 -13.73 18.52
CA PRO A 178 11.40 -13.49 17.12
C PRO A 178 10.89 -14.58 16.16
N GLU A 179 10.61 -15.77 16.67
CA GLU A 179 10.08 -16.89 15.89
C GLU A 179 8.61 -16.70 15.54
N THR A 180 7.79 -16.31 16.52
CA THR A 180 6.36 -16.03 16.32
C THR A 180 6.17 -14.78 15.46
N SER A 181 6.98 -13.74 15.71
CA SER A 181 7.05 -12.55 14.87
C SER A 181 7.28 -12.89 13.40
N ALA A 182 8.24 -13.77 13.12
CA ALA A 182 8.53 -14.20 11.76
C ALA A 182 7.41 -15.08 11.17
N HIS A 183 6.78 -15.94 11.98
CA HIS A 183 5.63 -16.74 11.55
C HIS A 183 4.44 -15.85 11.12
N LEU A 184 4.11 -14.83 11.90
CA LEU A 184 3.03 -13.88 11.58
C LEU A 184 3.29 -13.12 10.27
N MET A 185 4.53 -12.66 10.07
CA MET A 185 4.94 -12.01 8.82
C MET A 185 4.95 -12.97 7.61
N ARG A 186 5.26 -14.25 7.83
CA ARG A 186 5.18 -15.28 6.80
C ARG A 186 3.73 -15.54 6.41
N HIS A 187 2.86 -15.75 7.40
CA HIS A 187 1.42 -15.92 7.20
C HIS A 187 0.81 -14.72 6.46
N ARG A 188 1.18 -13.49 6.83
CA ARG A 188 0.80 -12.27 6.11
C ARG A 188 1.23 -12.33 4.64
N SER A 189 2.46 -12.74 4.37
CA SER A 189 3.01 -12.84 3.00
C SER A 189 2.28 -13.87 2.15
N ASP A 190 1.92 -15.01 2.74
CA ASP A 190 1.17 -16.07 2.06
C ASP A 190 -0.25 -15.60 1.75
N LEU A 191 -0.93 -14.94 2.70
CA LEU A 191 -2.25 -14.33 2.46
C LEU A 191 -2.23 -13.25 1.36
N MET A 192 -1.23 -12.36 1.33
CA MET A 192 -1.08 -11.40 0.22
C MET A 192 -0.91 -12.10 -1.13
N SER A 193 -0.19 -13.23 -1.15
CA SER A 193 0.00 -14.01 -2.39
C SER A 193 -1.30 -14.65 -2.86
N VAL A 194 -2.07 -15.26 -1.94
CA VAL A 194 -3.38 -15.85 -2.26
C VAL A 194 -4.36 -14.79 -2.74
N ALA A 195 -4.35 -13.61 -2.11
CA ALA A 195 -5.17 -12.47 -2.52
C ALA A 195 -4.71 -11.78 -3.82
N GLY A 196 -3.59 -12.22 -4.43
CA GLY A 196 -3.05 -11.60 -5.64
C GLY A 196 -2.50 -10.18 -5.46
N VAL A 197 -2.21 -9.78 -4.22
CA VAL A 197 -1.68 -8.44 -3.90
C VAL A 197 -0.16 -8.45 -4.07
N PRO A 198 0.42 -7.64 -4.98
CA PRO A 198 1.86 -7.60 -5.18
C PRO A 198 2.58 -7.01 -3.96
N GLN A 199 3.65 -7.66 -3.52
CA GLN A 199 4.47 -7.13 -2.43
C GLN A 199 5.24 -5.89 -2.86
N SER A 200 5.12 -4.81 -2.09
CA SER A 200 5.87 -3.58 -2.33
C SER A 200 7.38 -3.80 -2.17
N GLN A 201 8.18 -3.05 -2.94
CA GLN A 201 9.65 -3.12 -2.85
C GLN A 201 10.16 -2.73 -1.46
N LEU A 202 9.48 -1.81 -0.79
CA LEU A 202 9.76 -1.35 0.57
C LEU A 202 9.54 -2.49 1.58
N GLN A 203 8.45 -3.23 1.45
CA GLN A 203 8.21 -4.41 2.30
C GLN A 203 9.27 -5.49 2.09
N ARG A 204 9.68 -5.75 0.83
CA ARG A 204 10.75 -6.70 0.51
C ARG A 204 12.12 -6.28 1.07
N GLN A 205 12.31 -5.01 1.42
CA GLN A 205 13.52 -4.53 2.10
C GLN A 205 13.52 -4.85 3.59
N HIS A 206 12.34 -4.89 4.22
CA HIS A 206 12.21 -5.01 5.68
C HIS A 206 11.78 -6.39 6.16
N VAL A 207 11.18 -7.21 5.30
CA VAL A 207 10.67 -8.53 5.68
C VAL A 207 11.14 -9.58 4.67
N CYS A 208 11.73 -10.66 5.18
CA CYS A 208 12.14 -11.77 4.34
C CYS A 208 10.91 -12.51 3.80
N SER A 209 10.74 -12.58 2.47
CA SER A 209 9.62 -13.30 1.86
C SER A 209 9.63 -14.81 2.13
N ALA A 210 10.79 -15.40 2.44
CA ALA A 210 10.92 -16.84 2.65
C ALA A 210 10.61 -17.31 4.06
N CYS A 211 10.97 -16.54 5.09
CA CYS A 211 10.77 -16.96 6.48
C CYS A 211 10.02 -15.94 7.33
N GLY A 212 9.62 -14.80 6.76
CA GLY A 212 8.93 -13.71 7.46
C GLY A 212 9.79 -12.93 8.45
N HIS A 213 11.09 -13.21 8.56
CA HIS A 213 11.95 -12.49 9.50
C HIS A 213 12.05 -10.99 9.17
N ILE A 214 11.80 -10.13 10.17
CA ILE A 214 11.91 -8.67 10.06
C ILE A 214 13.39 -8.29 10.04
N MET A 215 13.87 -7.99 8.84
CA MET A 215 15.25 -7.66 8.51
C MET A 215 15.58 -6.25 8.98
N VAL A 216 16.51 -6.15 9.94
CA VAL A 216 17.06 -4.86 10.39
C VAL A 216 18.57 -4.87 10.23
N PRO A 217 19.14 -3.93 9.45
CA PRO A 217 20.58 -3.81 9.27
C PRO A 217 21.30 -3.73 10.63
N GLY A 218 22.37 -4.51 10.77
CA GLY A 218 23.16 -4.55 12.00
C GLY A 218 22.64 -5.50 13.09
N LYS A 219 21.46 -6.10 12.92
CA LYS A 219 20.93 -7.16 13.79
C LYS A 219 20.87 -8.50 13.03
N GLY A 220 22.03 -9.00 12.59
CA GLY A 220 22.16 -10.24 11.81
C GLY A 220 21.82 -10.14 10.32
N THR A 221 21.01 -9.16 9.91
CA THR A 221 20.76 -8.87 8.49
C THR A 221 21.94 -8.09 7.91
N THR A 222 22.44 -8.53 6.75
CA THR A 222 23.52 -7.84 6.03
C THR A 222 23.00 -7.19 4.75
N VAL A 223 23.53 -6.01 4.43
CA VAL A 223 23.18 -5.26 3.21
C VAL A 223 24.45 -5.04 2.41
N LYS A 224 24.43 -5.46 1.14
CA LYS A 224 25.54 -5.29 0.19
C LYS A 224 25.04 -4.52 -1.04
N LEU A 225 25.85 -3.58 -1.51
CA LEU A 225 25.60 -2.86 -2.76
C LEU A 225 26.45 -3.50 -3.85
N GLU A 226 25.81 -4.15 -4.81
CA GLU A 226 26.48 -4.71 -5.98
C GLU A 226 26.20 -3.86 -7.22
N THR A 227 27.23 -3.69 -8.04
CA THR A 227 27.12 -2.99 -9.31
C THR A 227 27.53 -3.93 -10.43
N ILE A 228 26.59 -4.38 -11.24
CA ILE A 228 26.94 -5.16 -12.42
C ILE A 228 27.42 -4.19 -13.49
N ARG A 229 28.73 -4.14 -13.69
CA ARG A 229 29.31 -3.47 -14.87
C ARG A 229 29.08 -4.39 -16.06
N ALA A 230 28.24 -3.98 -17.00
CA ALA A 230 28.13 -4.68 -18.28
C ALA A 230 29.53 -4.73 -18.92
N ARG A 231 30.11 -5.94 -19.05
CA ARG A 231 31.36 -6.13 -19.80
C ARG A 231 31.06 -5.75 -21.24
N LYS A 232 31.63 -4.62 -21.68
CA LYS A 232 31.51 -4.09 -23.04
C LYS A 232 31.78 -5.19 -24.06
N ARG A 233 30.74 -5.59 -24.78
CA ARG A 233 30.74 -5.90 -26.22
C ARG A 233 29.27 -5.97 -26.68
N ARG A 234 28.79 -4.88 -27.28
CA ARG A 234 27.49 -4.75 -28.01
C ARG A 234 26.17 -4.58 -27.21
N ALA A 235 26.13 -3.84 -26.10
CA ALA A 235 24.84 -3.42 -25.49
C ALA A 235 24.44 -1.98 -25.89
N LYS A 236 23.14 -1.75 -26.14
CA LYS A 236 22.55 -0.45 -26.50
C LYS A 236 22.71 0.59 -25.36
N PRO A 237 22.74 1.91 -25.65
CA PRO A 237 23.05 2.95 -24.66
C PRO A 237 22.03 3.11 -23.52
N SER A 238 20.86 2.47 -23.59
CA SER A 238 19.84 2.45 -22.52
C SER A 238 20.12 1.44 -21.40
N GLU A 239 21.13 0.58 -21.55
CA GLU A 239 21.45 -0.50 -20.60
C GLU A 239 22.59 -0.09 -19.66
N ALA A 240 22.48 1.12 -19.13
CA ALA A 240 23.47 1.74 -18.27
C ALA A 240 23.40 1.18 -16.85
N GLN A 241 24.32 0.26 -16.52
CA GLN A 241 24.81 -0.04 -15.18
C GLN A 241 23.71 -0.20 -14.10
N ARG A 242 23.06 -1.37 -14.06
CA ARG A 242 22.08 -1.71 -13.02
C ARG A 242 22.80 -1.94 -11.69
N ARG A 243 22.45 -1.13 -10.68
CA ARG A 243 22.88 -1.30 -9.29
C ARG A 243 21.85 -2.14 -8.57
N PHE A 244 22.31 -3.04 -7.70
CA PHE A 244 21.44 -3.87 -6.89
C PHE A 244 21.82 -3.70 -5.41
N GLN A 245 20.81 -3.54 -4.58
CA GLN A 245 20.93 -3.73 -3.15
C GLN A 245 20.58 -5.20 -2.84
N ILE A 246 21.52 -5.92 -2.24
CA ILE A 246 21.34 -7.30 -1.81
C ILE A 246 21.19 -7.28 -0.29
N ILE A 247 20.02 -7.68 0.19
CA ILE A 247 19.70 -7.77 1.61
C ILE A 247 19.64 -9.26 1.97
N THR A 248 20.52 -9.71 2.84
CA THR A 248 20.58 -11.11 3.28
C THR A 248 19.88 -11.26 4.61
N CYS A 249 18.90 -12.17 4.67
CA CYS A 249 18.13 -12.44 5.88
C CYS A 249 19.03 -12.98 6.99
N GLY A 250 18.93 -12.42 8.20
CA GLY A 250 19.71 -12.88 9.36
C GLY A 250 19.24 -14.18 10.04
N ARG A 251 18.25 -14.88 9.47
CA ARG A 251 17.66 -16.11 10.03
C ARG A 251 17.79 -17.31 9.09
N CYS A 252 17.39 -17.14 7.83
CA CYS A 252 17.48 -18.19 6.81
C CYS A 252 18.55 -17.94 5.74
N GLU A 253 19.34 -16.88 5.89
CA GLU A 253 20.46 -16.51 5.00
C GLU A 253 20.09 -16.26 3.53
N ARG A 254 18.79 -16.22 3.20
CA ARG A 254 18.33 -16.02 1.83
C ARG A 254 18.58 -14.57 1.37
N PRO A 255 19.26 -14.36 0.24
CA PRO A 255 19.50 -13.02 -0.31
C PRO A 255 18.29 -12.52 -1.10
N THR A 256 17.88 -11.29 -0.82
CA THR A 256 16.85 -10.56 -1.57
C THR A 256 17.52 -9.47 -2.40
N ARG A 257 17.38 -9.55 -3.73
CA ARG A 257 17.94 -8.57 -4.67
C ARG A 257 16.89 -7.52 -5.00
N ILE A 258 17.24 -6.27 -4.77
CA ILE A 258 16.39 -5.10 -5.02
C ILE A 258 17.10 -4.21 -6.04
N PRO A 259 16.50 -3.95 -7.20
CA PRO A 259 17.09 -3.03 -8.17
C PRO A 259 17.09 -1.62 -7.60
N LEU A 260 18.20 -0.90 -7.79
CA LEU A 260 18.32 0.51 -7.48
C LEU A 260 18.33 1.30 -8.78
N ASP A 261 17.52 2.34 -8.83
CA ASP A 261 17.55 3.29 -9.93
C ASP A 261 18.86 4.08 -9.91
N ASN A 262 19.32 4.46 -11.10
CA ASN A 262 20.49 5.33 -11.20
C ASN A 262 20.16 6.69 -10.58
N PRO A 263 21.03 7.24 -9.72
CA PRO A 263 20.84 8.60 -9.24
C PRO A 263 20.75 9.53 -10.46
N GLY A 264 19.70 10.35 -10.49
CA GLY A 264 19.51 11.33 -11.55
C GLY A 264 20.73 12.25 -11.69
N PRO A 265 20.93 12.89 -12.86
CA PRO A 265 22.04 13.78 -13.07
C PRO A 265 22.02 14.88 -12.00
N SER A 266 23.12 15.00 -11.25
CA SER A 266 23.34 16.09 -10.29
C SER A 266 23.19 17.41 -11.06
N THR A 267 22.11 18.15 -10.81
CA THR A 267 21.96 19.52 -11.27
C THR A 267 22.98 20.37 -10.54
N LYS A 268 24.17 20.53 -11.13
CA LYS A 268 25.04 21.63 -10.76
C LYS A 268 24.28 22.89 -11.17
N THR A 269 23.78 23.64 -10.20
CA THR A 269 23.31 25.00 -10.43
C THR A 269 24.46 25.77 -11.05
N ALA A 270 24.40 26.00 -12.36
CA ALA A 270 25.31 26.89 -13.03
C ALA A 270 25.07 28.28 -12.43
N ARG A 271 26.05 28.85 -11.74
CA ARG A 271 26.06 30.30 -11.48
C ARG A 271 26.10 30.99 -12.83
N THR A 272 24.95 31.40 -13.33
CA THR A 272 24.81 32.32 -14.44
C THR A 272 25.52 33.61 -14.06
N LYS A 273 26.62 33.93 -14.75
CA LYS A 273 27.20 35.27 -14.71
C LYS A 273 26.24 36.21 -15.45
N THR A 274 25.30 36.80 -14.76
CA THR A 274 24.53 37.94 -15.27
C THR A 274 25.39 39.19 -15.13
N HIS A 275 25.82 39.73 -16.27
CA HIS A 275 26.34 41.08 -16.36
C HIS A 275 25.16 42.05 -16.26
N SER A 276 24.94 42.62 -15.08
CA SER A 276 24.00 43.73 -14.88
C SER A 276 24.79 44.95 -14.40
N LYS A 277 24.89 45.95 -15.27
CA LYS A 277 25.56 47.23 -15.04
C LYS A 277 24.64 48.10 -14.17
N ALA A 278 24.94 48.28 -12.90
CA ALA A 278 24.25 49.22 -12.00
C ALA A 278 25.20 50.36 -11.59
N LYS A 279 24.75 51.58 -11.89
CA LYS A 279 25.39 52.87 -11.65
C LYS A 279 25.27 53.21 -10.16
N GLY A 280 26.39 53.57 -9.52
CA GLY A 280 26.49 53.69 -8.06
C GLY A 280 26.02 55.02 -7.45
N LYS A 281 26.01 55.04 -6.10
CA LYS A 281 26.17 56.25 -5.28
C LYS A 281 26.68 55.89 -3.87
N THR A 282 27.92 56.29 -3.59
CA THR A 282 28.59 56.75 -2.33
C THR A 282 28.39 55.94 -1.01
N THR A 283 29.39 55.61 -0.17
CA THR A 283 30.58 56.33 0.37
C THR A 283 31.60 55.33 0.98
N GLU A 284 32.90 55.62 0.85
CA GLU A 284 34.06 55.03 1.59
C GLU A 284 34.38 55.84 2.89
N PRO A 285 35.42 55.56 3.74
CA PRO A 285 36.51 54.55 3.69
C PRO A 285 36.84 53.83 5.03
N CYS A 286 37.64 52.74 5.00
CA CYS A 286 39.03 52.72 5.50
C CYS A 286 39.72 51.36 5.27
N GLU A 287 41.02 51.43 4.98
CA GLU A 287 41.88 50.48 4.27
C GLU A 287 42.65 49.46 5.17
N ALA A 288 43.03 48.31 4.61
CA ALA A 288 44.13 47.47 5.10
C ALA A 288 44.88 46.81 3.92
N PRO A 289 46.20 46.55 4.03
CA PRO A 289 47.14 46.67 2.92
C PRO A 289 47.33 45.40 2.08
N LYS A 290 47.68 45.61 0.80
CA LYS A 290 48.10 44.60 -0.17
C LYS A 290 49.55 44.18 0.05
N LYS A 291 49.86 42.89 -0.17
CA LYS A 291 51.15 42.47 -0.76
C LYS A 291 50.92 41.55 -1.95
N SER A 292 51.80 41.74 -2.93
CA SER A 292 51.66 41.51 -4.35
C SER A 292 51.89 40.07 -4.79
N ALA A 293 51.12 39.66 -5.79
CA ALA A 293 51.40 38.52 -6.64
C ALA A 293 52.62 38.81 -7.53
N ASN A 294 53.59 37.90 -7.56
CA ASN A 294 54.46 37.69 -8.73
C ASN A 294 55.01 36.26 -8.71
N ALA A 295 54.25 35.33 -9.28
CA ALA A 295 54.77 34.06 -9.77
C ALA A 295 54.24 33.86 -11.21
N SER A 296 55.16 33.95 -12.17
CA SER A 296 54.88 33.87 -13.60
C SER A 296 54.24 32.53 -13.98
N SER A 297 53.50 32.51 -15.09
CA SER A 297 52.69 31.37 -15.54
C SER A 297 53.49 30.07 -15.75
N LYS A 298 54.82 30.16 -15.94
CA LYS A 298 55.72 29.00 -16.04
C LYS A 298 55.93 28.26 -14.71
N GLN A 299 55.89 28.95 -13.56
CA GLN A 299 56.08 28.30 -12.26
C GLN A 299 54.86 27.43 -11.88
N ARG A 300 53.64 27.93 -12.15
CA ARG A 300 52.38 27.21 -11.91
C ARG A 300 52.21 25.94 -12.76
N ALA A 301 52.84 25.87 -13.94
CA ALA A 301 52.82 24.67 -14.78
C ALA A 301 53.76 23.57 -14.25
N LYS A 302 54.89 23.95 -13.64
CA LYS A 302 55.86 23.00 -13.05
C LYS A 302 55.32 22.39 -11.75
N ASP A 303 54.65 23.21 -10.93
CA ASP A 303 54.02 22.80 -9.66
C ASP A 303 52.81 21.87 -9.87
N ARG A 304 52.21 21.82 -11.07
CA ARG A 304 51.18 20.83 -11.41
C ARG A 304 51.73 19.45 -11.79
N LYS A 305 53.02 19.34 -12.14
CA LYS A 305 53.66 18.07 -12.54
C LYS A 305 54.44 17.41 -11.41
N ALA A 306 54.99 18.17 -10.48
CA ALA A 306 55.62 17.64 -9.28
C ALA A 306 54.54 17.43 -8.23
N GLY A 307 54.16 16.17 -7.97
CA GLY A 307 53.07 15.82 -7.06
C GLY A 307 53.19 16.40 -5.65
N LEU A 308 52.12 16.24 -4.86
CA LEU A 308 51.88 16.91 -3.57
C LEU A 308 53.08 16.89 -2.60
N GLN A 309 53.84 15.80 -2.61
CA GLN A 309 54.97 15.59 -1.70
C GLN A 309 56.17 16.51 -1.98
N ALA A 310 56.35 16.96 -3.23
CA ALA A 310 57.39 17.92 -3.62
C ALA A 310 57.01 19.38 -3.33
N LEU A 311 55.71 19.67 -3.16
CA LEU A 311 55.22 20.98 -2.76
C LEU A 311 55.31 21.17 -1.24
N LEU A 312 55.09 20.11 -0.47
CA LEU A 312 55.18 20.13 0.99
C LEU A 312 56.62 20.33 1.50
N SER A 313 57.62 19.76 0.83
CA SER A 313 59.04 19.95 1.20
C SER A 313 59.54 21.38 0.97
N ARG A 314 58.86 22.16 0.13
CA ARG A 314 59.20 23.56 -0.19
C ARG A 314 58.48 24.57 0.70
N GLN A 315 57.55 24.10 1.55
CA GLN A 315 56.70 24.92 2.40
C GLN A 315 57.12 24.93 3.88
N GLN A 316 58.33 24.49 4.22
CA GLN A 316 58.88 24.70 5.56
C GLN A 316 59.67 26.02 5.65
N PRO A 317 59.12 27.04 6.33
CA PRO A 317 59.92 28.02 7.04
C PRO A 317 60.05 27.64 8.53
N ASN A 318 61.26 27.85 9.05
CA ASN A 318 61.59 27.86 10.47
C ASN A 318 60.57 28.65 11.33
N GLY A 319 60.17 28.08 12.47
CA GLY A 319 59.74 28.88 13.63
C GLY A 319 58.35 28.58 14.23
N ARG A 320 58.39 27.90 15.38
CA ARG A 320 57.48 27.94 16.56
C ARG A 320 56.06 27.35 16.51
N SER A 321 55.89 26.42 17.49
CA SER A 321 54.71 25.91 18.20
C SER A 321 53.59 25.22 17.41
N SER A 322 53.80 23.92 17.19
CA SER A 322 52.74 22.91 17.02
C SER A 322 52.08 22.65 18.38
N LEU A 323 50.76 22.87 18.50
CA LEU A 323 49.98 22.55 19.70
C LEU A 323 49.76 21.04 19.77
N THR A 324 50.26 20.41 20.84
CA THR A 324 50.10 18.98 21.11
C THR A 324 48.88 18.71 22.01
N LEU A 325 48.37 17.48 21.92
CA LEU A 325 47.17 16.95 22.60
C LEU A 325 47.14 17.10 24.14
N THR A 326 48.24 17.51 24.76
CA THR A 326 48.35 17.75 26.21
C THR A 326 47.76 19.10 26.66
N ASP A 327 47.46 20.02 25.74
CA ASP A 327 46.87 21.33 26.08
C ASP A 327 45.34 21.29 26.31
N PHE A 328 44.68 20.16 26.02
CA PHE A 328 43.22 20.01 26.11
C PHE A 328 42.72 19.30 27.39
N MET A 329 43.59 18.92 28.32
CA MET A 329 43.21 18.22 29.55
C MET A 329 43.32 19.05 30.85
N LYS A 330 43.21 20.38 30.77
CA LYS A 330 43.00 21.24 31.94
C LYS A 330 41.87 22.24 31.72
N ARG A 331 40.64 21.78 31.95
CA ARG A 331 39.61 22.42 32.79
C ARG A 331 38.35 21.57 32.77
#